data_AF-A0A4Y7SDA7-F1
#
_entry.id   AF-A0A4Y7SDA7-F1
#
_cell.length_a   1.000
_cell.length_b   1.000
_cell.length_c   1.000
_cell.angle_alpha   90.00
_cell.angle_beta   90.00
_cell.angle_gamma   90.00
#
_symmetry.space_group_name_H-M   'P 1'
#
loop_
_entity.id
_entity.type
_entity.pdbx_description
1 polymer ?
#
loop_
_entity_poly.entity_id
_entity_poly.type
_entity_poly.pdbx_seq_one_letter_code
_entity_poly.pdbx_strand_id
1 'polypeptide(L)'
;LKAEIIALQGRHNAASLIGRLPPELLSHIFGTLSYTWTRWIRVTHVCRHWREVALDCTSLWSRITFSHSDFTQAKLARWKRHPL
;
A
#
# COMPACT_ATOMS: atom_id res chain seq x y z
N LEU A 1 2.95 -14.96 22.64
CA LEU A 1 1.55 -14.54 22.38
C LEU A 1 1.41 -13.53 21.23
N LYS A 2 1.56 -12.21 21.38
CA LYS A 2 1.31 -11.25 20.25
C LYS A 2 2.22 -11.45 19.03
N ALA A 3 3.53 -11.64 19.24
CA ALA A 3 4.48 -11.88 18.14
C ALA A 3 4.18 -13.17 17.35
N GLU A 4 3.68 -14.19 18.05
CA GLU A 4 3.36 -15.49 17.49
C GLU A 4 2.08 -15.44 16.62
N ILE A 5 1.07 -14.69 17.08
CA ILE A 5 -0.12 -14.37 16.27
C ILE A 5 0.28 -13.64 14.98
N ILE A 6 1.17 -12.64 15.07
CA ILE A 6 1.66 -11.90 13.90
C ILE A 6 2.39 -12.82 12.91
N ALA A 7 3.21 -13.74 13.42
CA ALA A 7 3.93 -14.71 12.58
C ALA A 7 2.95 -15.66 11.85
N LEU A 8 1.93 -16.16 12.54
CA LEU A 8 0.91 -17.03 11.95
C LEU A 8 0.08 -16.29 10.90
N GLN A 9 -0.31 -15.04 11.17
CA GLN A 9 -1.00 -14.18 10.20
C GLN A 9 -0.12 -13.93 8.96
N GLY A 10 1.18 -13.70 9.14
CA GLY A 10 2.13 -13.54 8.04
C GLY A 10 2.17 -14.78 7.13
N ARG A 11 2.28 -15.97 7.73
CA ARG A 11 2.27 -17.25 7.00
C ARG A 11 0.94 -17.51 6.29
N HIS A 12 -0.18 -17.24 6.96
CA HIS A 12 -1.51 -17.39 6.38
C HIS A 12 -1.72 -16.46 5.18
N ASN A 13 -1.33 -15.19 5.32
CA ASN A 13 -1.43 -14.22 4.24
C ASN A 13 -0.56 -14.60 3.03
N ALA A 14 0.66 -15.09 3.27
CA ALA A 14 1.54 -15.60 2.20
C ALA A 14 0.98 -16.85 1.49
N ALA A 15 0.19 -17.65 2.19
CA ALA A 15 -0.48 -18.82 1.61
C ALA A 15 -1.77 -18.46 0.85
N SER A 16 -2.35 -17.29 1.09
CA SER A 16 -3.57 -16.84 0.41
C SER A 16 -3.32 -16.55 -1.08
N LEU A 17 -4.36 -16.70 -1.90
CA LEU A 17 -4.29 -16.41 -3.34
C LEU A 17 -3.83 -14.97 -3.61
N ILE A 18 -4.32 -14.01 -2.83
CA ILE A 18 -3.99 -12.60 -3.04
C ILE A 18 -2.56 -12.27 -2.58
N GLY A 19 -2.04 -12.99 -1.57
CA GLY A 19 -0.65 -12.86 -1.13
C GLY A 19 0.38 -13.52 -2.07
N ARG A 20 -0.08 -14.28 -3.07
CA ARG A 20 0.77 -14.89 -4.12
C ARG A 20 0.77 -14.11 -5.42
N LEU A 21 -0.04 -13.05 -5.52
CA LEU A 21 -0.01 -12.20 -6.70
C LEU A 21 1.36 -11.52 -6.80
N PRO A 22 1.94 -11.45 -8.01
CA PRO A 22 3.10 -10.61 -8.26
C PRO A 22 2.83 -9.16 -7.82
N PRO A 23 3.85 -8.45 -7.31
CA PRO A 23 3.71 -7.08 -6.84
C PRO A 23 3.21 -6.12 -7.93
N GLU A 24 3.43 -6.42 -9.21
CA GLU A 24 2.95 -5.66 -10.36
C GLU A 24 1.42 -5.72 -10.47
N LEU A 25 0.83 -6.91 -10.28
CA LEU A 25 -0.62 -7.08 -10.33
C LEU A 25 -1.30 -6.43 -9.13
N LEU A 26 -0.70 -6.56 -7.94
CA LEU A 26 -1.16 -5.85 -6.74
C LEU A 26 -1.10 -4.33 -6.93
N SER A 27 -0.01 -3.82 -7.49
CA SER A 27 0.15 -2.39 -7.80
C SER A 27 -0.90 -1.90 -8.79
N HIS A 28 -1.21 -2.69 -9.82
CA HIS A 28 -2.27 -2.36 -10.79
C HIS A 28 -3.65 -2.30 -10.11
N ILE A 29 -3.98 -3.29 -9.27
CA ILE A 29 -5.21 -3.32 -8.48
C ILE A 29 -5.29 -2.07 -7.58
N PHE A 30 -4.24 -1.76 -6.83
CA PHE A 30 -4.21 -0.56 -5.97
C PHE A 30 -4.37 0.72 -6.78
N GLY A 31 -3.79 0.78 -7.98
CA GLY A 31 -3.91 1.91 -8.90
C GLY A 31 -5.37 2.22 -9.22
N THR A 32 -6.18 1.20 -9.51
CA THR A 32 -7.64 1.37 -9.76
C THR A 32 -8.38 1.99 -8.57
N LEU A 33 -7.95 1.69 -7.33
CA LEU A 33 -8.51 2.28 -6.11
C LEU A 33 -8.10 3.75 -5.91
N SER A 34 -6.90 4.13 -6.36
CA SER A 34 -6.40 5.51 -6.26
C SER A 34 -7.20 6.50 -7.12
N TYR A 35 -7.75 6.06 -8.25
CA TYR A 35 -8.55 6.92 -9.12
C TYR A 35 -9.87 7.36 -8.50
N THR A 36 -10.45 6.53 -7.64
CA THR A 36 -11.81 6.72 -7.12
C THR A 36 -11.83 7.22 -5.68
N TRP A 37 -10.77 6.98 -4.90
CA TRP A 37 -10.79 7.30 -3.47
C TRP A 37 -9.38 7.45 -2.88
N THR A 38 -9.23 8.37 -1.92
CA THR A 38 -8.15 8.34 -0.91
C THR A 38 -8.10 7.05 -0.07
N ARG A 39 -9.04 6.10 -0.25
CA ARG A 39 -9.12 4.81 0.46
C ARG A 39 -8.00 3.84 0.14
N TRP A 40 -7.25 4.02 -0.94
CA TRP A 40 -6.12 3.15 -1.23
C TRP A 40 -5.15 3.09 -0.02
N ILE A 41 -5.10 4.11 0.85
CA ILE A 41 -4.33 4.04 2.10
C ILE A 41 -4.73 2.84 2.99
N ARG A 42 -6.00 2.41 2.95
CA ARG A 42 -6.49 1.23 3.67
C ARG A 42 -5.81 -0.06 3.20
N VAL A 43 -5.34 -0.11 1.95
CA VAL A 43 -4.58 -1.26 1.45
C VAL A 43 -3.26 -1.45 2.21
N THR A 44 -2.66 -0.35 2.71
CA THR A 44 -1.44 -0.39 3.53
C THR A 44 -1.65 -0.93 4.95
N HIS A 45 -2.92 -1.15 5.34
CA HIS A 45 -3.30 -1.67 6.65
C HIS A 45 -3.81 -3.12 6.59
N VAL A 46 -3.91 -3.74 5.41
CA VAL A 46 -4.41 -5.12 5.27
C VAL A 46 -3.40 -6.13 5.79
N CYS A 47 -2.18 -6.11 5.26
CA CYS A 47 -1.08 -6.95 5.71
C CYS A 47 0.28 -6.30 5.39
N ARG A 48 1.36 -6.88 5.91
CA ARG A 48 2.73 -6.36 5.69
C ARG A 48 3.12 -6.36 4.21
N HIS A 49 2.81 -7.43 3.49
CA HIS A 49 3.14 -7.54 2.06
C HIS A 49 2.43 -6.46 1.22
N TRP A 50 1.13 -6.23 1.45
CA TRP A 50 0.39 -5.18 0.76
C TRP A 50 0.91 -3.79 1.09
N ARG A 51 1.34 -3.59 2.34
CA ARG A 51 1.97 -2.34 2.75
C ARG A 51 3.27 -2.10 1.98
N GLU A 52 4.15 -3.10 1.88
CA GLU A 52 5.40 -3.01 1.13
C GLU A 52 5.12 -2.65 -0.34
N VAL A 53 4.28 -3.43 -1.03
CA VAL A 53 3.93 -3.19 -2.43
C VAL A 53 3.29 -1.82 -2.66
N ALA A 54 2.36 -1.39 -1.79
CA ALA A 54 1.71 -0.10 -1.91
C ALA A 54 2.64 1.08 -1.60
N LEU A 55 3.66 0.89 -0.76
CA LEU A 55 4.68 1.91 -0.50
C LEU A 55 5.62 2.07 -1.69
N ASP A 56 5.98 0.97 -2.36
CA ASP A 56 6.87 0.97 -3.53
C ASP A 56 6.17 1.43 -4.82
N CYS A 57 4.84 1.32 -4.89
CA CYS A 57 4.07 1.76 -6.05
C CYS A 57 3.94 3.29 -6.12
N THR A 58 4.88 3.95 -6.81
CA THR A 58 4.96 5.42 -6.99
C THR A 58 3.68 6.04 -7.54
N SER A 59 2.95 5.34 -8.41
CA SER A 59 1.69 5.81 -9.01
C SER A 59 0.57 6.09 -7.99
N LEU A 60 0.61 5.46 -6.81
CA LEU A 60 -0.34 5.71 -5.71
C LEU A 60 -0.08 7.03 -4.99
N TRP A 61 1.19 7.44 -4.94
CA TRP A 61 1.66 8.62 -4.22
C TRP A 61 1.72 9.86 -5.10
N SER A 62 1.85 9.72 -6.43
CA SER A 62 1.95 10.84 -7.38
C SER A 62 0.67 11.67 -7.49
N ARG A 63 -0.50 11.06 -7.30
CA ARG A 63 -1.80 11.76 -7.41
C ARG A 63 -2.14 12.52 -6.13
N ILE A 64 -1.65 13.74 -5.97
CA ILE A 64 -1.89 14.55 -4.77
C ILE A 64 -3.33 15.09 -4.79
N THR A 65 -4.13 14.71 -3.79
CA THR A 65 -5.46 15.27 -3.55
C THR A 65 -5.37 16.19 -2.34
N PHE A 66 -5.66 17.49 -2.52
CA PHE A 66 -5.55 18.52 -1.47
C PHE A 66 -6.66 18.47 -0.40
N SER A 67 -7.37 17.34 -0.27
CA SER A 67 -8.50 17.21 0.64
C SER A 67 -8.11 17.17 2.13
N HIS A 68 -6.86 16.82 2.45
CA HIS A 68 -6.33 16.80 3.82
C HIS A 68 -4.85 17.23 3.81
N SER A 69 -4.49 18.23 4.61
CA SER A 69 -3.13 18.80 4.70
C SER A 69 -2.10 17.75 5.13
N ASP A 70 -2.40 16.96 6.14
CA ASP A 70 -1.46 15.98 6.70
C ASP A 70 -1.20 14.84 5.73
N PHE A 71 -2.24 14.42 5.00
CA PHE A 71 -2.15 13.41 3.96
C PHE A 71 -1.35 13.93 2.75
N THR A 72 -1.54 15.20 2.39
CA THR A 72 -0.78 15.87 1.35
C THR A 72 0.70 15.95 1.72
N GLN A 73 1.01 16.28 2.98
CA GLN A 73 2.39 16.31 3.48
C GLN A 73 3.03 14.92 3.49
N ALA A 74 2.29 13.87 3.91
CA ALA A 74 2.78 12.49 3.86
C ALA A 74 3.03 12.00 2.43
N LYS A 75 2.17 12.37 1.47
CA LYS A 75 2.38 12.11 0.03
C LYS A 75 3.61 12.82 -0.49
N LEU A 76 3.75 14.12 -0.21
CA LEU A 76 4.90 14.93 -0.64
C LEU A 76 6.22 14.42 -0.06
N ALA A 77 6.23 14.05 1.23
CA ALA A 77 7.43 13.51 1.89
C ALA A 77 7.89 12.17 1.28
N ARG A 78 6.95 11.35 0.79
CA ARG A 78 7.25 10.06 0.16
C ARG A 78 7.59 10.19 -1.32
N TRP A 79 6.88 11.03 -2.07
CA TRP A 79 7.23 11.32 -3.47
C TRP A 79 8.67 11.84 -3.59
N LYS A 80 9.09 12.74 -2.68
CA LYS A 80 10.48 13.25 -2.64
C LYS A 80 11.56 12.16 -2.45
N ARG A 81 11.21 10.95 -2.01
CA ARG A 81 12.18 9.85 -1.80
C ARG A 81 12.39 8.95 -3.04
N HIS A 82 11.60 9.11 -4.09
CA HIS A 82 11.81 8.43 -5.36
C HIS A 82 12.26 9.46 -6.40
N PRO A 83 13.56 9.54 -6.72
CA PRO A 83 14.03 10.38 -7.80
C PRO A 83 13.44 9.88 -9.13
N LEU A 84 13.14 10.82 -10.02
CA LEU A 84 12.75 10.59 -11.41
C LEU A 84 13.73 9.65 -12.13
#